data_AF-A0A9P9GZA1-F1
#
_entry.id   AF-A0A9P9GZA1-F1
#
_cell.length_a   1.000
_cell.length_b   1.000
_cell.length_c   1.000
_cell.angle_alpha   90.00
_cell.angle_beta   90.00
_cell.angle_gamma   90.00
#
_symmetry.space_group_name_H-M   'P 1'
#
loop_
_entity.id
_entity.type
_entity.pdbx_description
1 polymer ?
#
loop_
_entity_poly.entity_id
_entity_poly.type
_entity_poly.pdbx_seq_one_letter_code
_entity_poly.pdbx_strand_id
1 'polypeptide(L)'
;MTSSLDGALDRAVFNFIVASIKTHVGGNVYTNSLLCFCAALGINRHPLGYLEPHLYTGMLAGILWWARLFFLEAVFENQPVDQDEVGIEAVLAFREEHTSWMCIGTHSVISTIIGWMAYGKGYRQKNGGQPSIRWSDDEEGLFHMGEHISVEDFTCTLRDEVTEAEKLLNGLFGGVWQTVSKKIDMGRIVDNMIRLGAGQSFASNPKNKWLEAGPAKVMRLMEASIWDAARVRWKRQRVKRWLRDLRLLRETLLVLVHTWGGLPGRGPEITTLRHCDSWQLIRNVFILDGQVMIVTDRDKMKAIRDNGRKVARFIPDRIGRMVVAYIAWLLPTERVLRQECQLNEPHGEQLEYMWRDGSSSVWETDRLSKKLARVMQAGTGVRLGVGRYRAIAIEMGRRIRGLVIRQLEGKMDDEDEDENVEIDPITGEPVDCGGSWNIVWDLQSTHGTRIARQHYAVHIGFPGKLQPEMIATFKEISKLWHQFLESAEEGKEKKVPKRKQGSQKTDKQG
;
A
#
# COMPACT_ATOMS: atom_id res chain seq x y z
N MET A 1 21.25 33.92 26.48
CA MET A 1 21.91 33.01 27.45
C MET A 1 21.23 31.63 27.55
N THR A 2 20.09 31.40 26.89
CA THR A 2 19.40 30.09 26.87
C THR A 2 19.99 29.09 25.88
N SER A 3 20.55 29.52 24.74
CA SER A 3 21.02 28.59 23.70
C SER A 3 22.30 27.80 24.02
N SER A 4 23.13 28.26 24.98
CA SER A 4 24.37 27.55 25.34
C SER A 4 24.15 26.43 26.36
N LEU A 5 23.10 26.55 27.19
CA LEU A 5 22.69 25.53 28.16
C LEU A 5 21.96 24.38 27.47
N ASP A 6 21.10 24.69 26.50
CA ASP A 6 20.41 23.67 25.69
C ASP A 6 21.41 22.80 24.93
N GLY A 7 22.43 23.40 24.31
CA GLY A 7 23.49 22.63 23.61
C GLY A 7 24.35 21.75 24.54
N ALA A 8 24.58 22.18 25.79
CA ALA A 8 25.35 21.40 26.75
C ALA A 8 24.56 20.19 27.28
N LEU A 9 23.26 20.37 27.52
CA LEU A 9 22.37 19.28 27.92
C LEU A 9 22.22 18.25 26.79
N ASP A 10 21.97 18.70 25.56
CA ASP A 10 21.84 17.82 24.40
C ASP A 10 23.12 16.98 24.19
N ARG A 11 24.29 17.60 24.33
CA ARG A 11 25.58 16.92 24.24
C ARG A 11 25.76 15.89 25.36
N ALA A 12 25.38 16.22 26.59
CA ALA A 12 25.46 15.30 27.72
C ALA A 12 24.52 14.09 27.53
N VAL A 13 23.29 14.33 27.06
CA VAL A 13 22.32 13.27 26.76
C VAL A 13 22.82 12.37 25.63
N PHE A 14 23.34 12.96 24.54
CA PHE A 14 23.94 12.21 23.43
C PHE A 14 25.06 11.29 23.93
N ASN A 15 26.03 11.84 24.68
CA ASN A 15 27.15 11.08 25.22
C ASN A 15 26.70 9.96 26.16
N PHE A 16 25.69 10.21 27.00
CA PHE A 16 25.11 9.19 27.88
C PHE A 16 24.48 8.04 27.08
N ILE A 17 23.74 8.34 26.02
CA ILE A 17 23.12 7.32 25.15
C ILE A 17 24.20 6.49 24.46
N VAL A 18 25.21 7.14 23.87
CA VAL A 18 26.32 6.47 23.18
C VAL A 18 27.11 5.59 24.14
N ALA A 19 27.44 6.07 25.35
CA ALA A 19 28.10 5.28 26.37
C ALA A 19 27.25 4.06 26.79
N SER A 20 25.93 4.26 26.93
CA SER A 20 25.00 3.17 27.26
C SER A 20 24.94 2.10 26.16
N ILE A 21 25.11 2.47 24.89
CA ILE A 21 25.17 1.56 23.74
C ILE A 21 26.51 0.83 23.67
N LYS A 22 27.62 1.57 23.79
CA LYS A 22 29.01 1.08 23.72
C LYS A 22 29.47 0.50 25.05
N THR A 23 28.71 -0.46 25.58
CA THR A 23 29.01 -1.16 26.83
C THR A 23 29.00 -2.67 26.61
N HIS A 24 30.05 -3.36 27.08
CA HIS A 24 30.03 -4.82 27.22
C HIS A 24 29.28 -5.20 28.50
N VAL A 25 28.50 -6.27 28.41
CA VAL A 25 27.68 -6.79 29.50
C VAL A 25 27.91 -8.30 29.63
N GLY A 26 27.99 -8.77 30.87
CA GLY A 26 28.19 -10.18 31.19
C GLY A 26 27.64 -10.50 32.58
N GLY A 27 27.11 -11.70 32.76
CA GLY A 27 26.42 -12.08 34.01
C GLY A 27 25.13 -11.28 34.18
N ASN A 28 25.14 -10.29 35.10
CA ASN A 28 23.99 -9.41 35.31
C ASN A 28 23.96 -8.29 34.26
N VAL A 29 23.24 -8.52 33.18
CA VAL A 29 23.08 -7.55 32.07
C VAL A 29 22.30 -6.29 32.45
N TYR A 30 21.58 -6.30 33.58
CA TYR A 30 20.78 -5.18 34.09
C TYR A 30 21.60 -4.14 34.86
N THR A 31 22.92 -4.25 34.86
CA THR A 31 23.80 -3.14 35.26
C THR A 31 23.75 -1.99 34.27
N ASN A 32 23.38 -2.27 33.01
CA ASN A 32 23.18 -1.25 31.99
C ASN A 32 21.73 -0.72 32.02
N SER A 33 21.59 0.59 32.13
CA SER A 33 20.30 1.29 32.22
C SER A 33 19.42 1.11 30.98
N LEU A 34 20.02 1.03 29.78
CA LEU A 34 19.28 0.81 28.54
C LEU A 34 18.69 -0.61 28.50
N LEU A 35 19.42 -1.62 28.97
CA LEU A 35 18.89 -2.99 29.09
C LEU A 35 17.81 -3.11 30.17
N CYS A 36 17.94 -2.40 31.30
CA CYS A 36 16.87 -2.28 32.29
C CYS A 36 15.59 -1.70 31.69
N PHE A 37 15.73 -0.59 30.95
CA PHE A 37 14.60 0.03 30.27
C PHE A 37 13.98 -0.92 29.23
N CYS A 38 14.81 -1.57 28.42
CA CYS A 38 14.36 -2.56 27.44
C CYS A 38 13.63 -3.74 28.11
N ALA A 39 14.04 -4.19 29.29
CA ALA A 39 13.32 -5.23 30.03
C ALA A 39 11.99 -4.73 30.60
N ALA A 40 11.98 -3.52 31.16
CA ALA A 40 10.79 -2.89 31.71
C ALA A 40 9.70 -2.65 30.65
N LEU A 41 10.09 -2.44 29.39
CA LEU A 41 9.14 -2.37 28.27
C LEU A 41 8.34 -3.65 28.09
N GLY A 42 8.81 -4.81 28.57
CA GLY A 42 8.05 -6.06 28.51
C GLY A 42 6.88 -6.12 29.49
N ILE A 43 6.76 -5.15 30.40
CA ILE A 43 5.74 -5.13 31.45
C ILE A 43 4.53 -4.33 30.95
N ASN A 44 3.37 -5.00 30.89
CA ASN A 44 2.09 -4.33 30.71
C ASN A 44 1.58 -3.84 32.07
N ARG A 45 1.20 -2.55 32.15
CA ARG A 45 0.62 -1.97 33.37
C ARG A 45 -0.87 -2.27 33.50
N HIS A 46 -1.59 -2.39 32.37
CA HIS A 46 -3.04 -2.56 32.37
C HIS A 46 -3.51 -3.45 31.20
N PRO A 47 -4.03 -4.67 31.47
CA PRO A 47 -3.95 -5.38 32.75
C PRO A 47 -2.49 -5.64 33.16
N LEU A 48 -2.23 -5.79 34.45
CA LEU A 48 -0.88 -6.11 34.95
C LEU A 48 -0.44 -7.46 34.38
N GLY A 49 0.69 -7.49 33.71
CA GLY A 49 1.21 -8.71 33.11
C GLY A 49 2.42 -8.45 32.22
N TYR A 50 2.75 -9.42 31.38
CA TYR A 50 3.79 -9.27 30.37
C TYR A 50 3.15 -9.01 29.01
N LEU A 51 3.85 -8.23 28.18
CA LEU A 51 3.43 -8.01 26.80
C LEU A 51 3.68 -9.24 25.95
N GLU A 52 2.80 -9.42 24.98
CA GLU A 52 2.97 -10.44 23.95
C GLU A 52 4.30 -10.25 23.20
N PRO A 53 4.99 -11.33 22.81
CA PRO A 53 6.28 -11.27 22.15
C PRO A 53 6.31 -10.37 20.89
N HIS A 54 5.19 -10.28 20.16
CA HIS A 54 5.11 -9.43 18.97
C HIS A 54 5.11 -7.93 19.27
N LEU A 55 4.50 -7.51 20.40
CA LEU A 55 4.53 -6.12 20.86
C LEU A 55 5.90 -5.79 21.44
N TYR A 56 6.41 -6.68 22.30
CA TYR A 56 7.68 -6.48 22.98
C TYR A 56 8.87 -6.35 22.01
N THR A 57 9.01 -7.32 21.10
CA THR A 57 10.09 -7.27 20.09
C THR A 57 9.94 -6.11 19.10
N GLY A 58 8.72 -5.61 18.89
CA GLY A 58 8.48 -4.39 18.12
C GLY A 58 9.08 -3.15 18.78
N MET A 59 8.94 -3.03 20.10
CA MET A 59 9.56 -1.94 20.86
C MET A 59 11.08 -2.06 20.92
N LEU A 60 11.61 -3.27 21.13
CA LEU A 60 13.07 -3.51 21.06
C LEU A 60 13.64 -3.15 19.68
N ALA A 61 12.92 -3.46 18.60
CA ALA A 61 13.34 -3.08 17.25
C ALA A 61 13.37 -1.55 17.07
N GLY A 62 12.42 -0.83 17.68
CA GLY A 62 12.43 0.64 17.73
C GLY A 62 13.65 1.18 18.47
N ILE A 63 13.97 0.64 19.65
CA ILE A 63 15.16 1.01 20.40
C ILE A 63 16.43 0.73 19.62
N LEU A 64 16.55 -0.47 19.01
CA LEU A 64 17.71 -0.82 18.21
C LEU A 64 17.91 0.12 17.03
N TRP A 65 16.81 0.55 16.40
CA TRP A 65 16.88 1.53 15.32
C TRP A 65 17.44 2.87 15.79
N TRP A 66 16.96 3.39 16.93
CA TRP A 66 17.53 4.60 17.55
C TRP A 66 18.98 4.42 17.93
N ALA A 67 19.33 3.29 18.56
CA ALA A 67 20.70 3.01 18.96
C ALA A 67 21.66 2.99 17.76
N ARG A 68 21.22 2.46 16.61
CA ARG A 68 21.99 2.51 15.36
C ARG A 68 22.23 3.93 14.88
N LEU A 69 21.25 4.82 14.99
CA LEU A 69 21.42 6.23 14.62
C LEU A 69 22.40 6.95 15.54
N PHE A 70 22.24 6.84 16.86
CA PHE A 70 23.17 7.43 17.83
C PHE A 70 24.59 6.89 17.66
N PHE A 71 24.71 5.59 17.38
CA PHE A 71 26.01 4.96 17.09
C PHE A 71 26.64 5.52 15.81
N LEU A 72 25.88 5.62 14.72
CA LEU A 72 26.37 6.19 13.46
C LEU A 72 26.81 7.65 13.64
N GLU A 73 25.97 8.47 14.26
CA GLU A 73 26.29 9.87 14.55
C GLU A 73 27.58 9.99 15.38
N ALA A 74 27.75 9.13 16.40
CA ALA A 74 28.93 9.16 17.26
C ALA A 74 30.22 8.74 16.54
N VAL A 75 30.14 7.77 15.63
CA VAL A 75 31.32 7.30 14.87
C VAL A 75 31.72 8.34 13.81
N PHE A 76 30.76 9.03 13.20
CA PHE A 76 31.00 9.99 12.13
C PHE A 76 30.97 11.46 12.57
N GLU A 77 30.91 11.75 13.87
CA GLU A 77 30.71 13.11 14.37
C GLU A 77 31.71 14.15 13.82
N ASN A 78 32.98 13.76 13.68
CA ASN A 78 34.05 14.64 13.19
C ASN A 78 34.34 14.45 11.69
N GLN A 79 33.46 13.78 10.97
CA GLN A 79 33.61 13.53 9.53
C GLN A 79 32.79 14.54 8.72
N PRO A 80 33.16 14.76 7.45
CA PRO A 80 32.36 15.59 6.55
C PRO A 80 30.91 15.11 6.48
N VAL A 81 29.98 16.05 6.37
CA VAL A 81 28.55 15.75 6.15
C VAL A 81 28.33 15.21 4.75
N ASP A 82 29.14 15.66 3.78
CA ASP A 82 29.12 15.11 2.42
C ASP A 82 29.75 13.71 2.42
N GLN A 83 28.97 12.72 2.02
CA GLN A 83 29.39 11.31 1.97
C GLN A 83 30.55 11.09 1.00
N ASP A 84 30.64 11.90 -0.06
CA ASP A 84 31.71 11.78 -1.06
C ASP A 84 33.07 12.29 -0.52
N GLU A 85 33.05 13.05 0.57
CA GLU A 85 34.25 13.57 1.26
C GLU A 85 34.72 12.69 2.42
N VAL A 86 33.94 11.66 2.81
CA VAL A 86 34.30 10.75 3.92
C VAL A 86 35.49 9.88 3.53
N GLY A 87 36.59 10.01 4.29
CA GLY A 87 37.82 9.25 4.05
C GLY A 87 37.70 7.76 4.33
N ILE A 88 38.50 6.94 3.63
CA ILE A 88 38.56 5.48 3.80
C ILE A 88 38.85 5.08 5.26
N GLU A 89 39.70 5.85 5.95
CA GLU A 89 40.05 5.59 7.35
C GLU A 89 38.82 5.63 8.28
N ALA A 90 37.91 6.58 8.07
CA ALA A 90 36.67 6.68 8.85
C ALA A 90 35.75 5.47 8.59
N VAL A 91 35.70 4.98 7.35
CA VAL A 91 34.94 3.78 6.98
C VAL A 91 35.52 2.53 7.63
N LEU A 92 36.86 2.40 7.65
CA LEU A 92 37.54 1.28 8.31
C LEU A 92 37.35 1.33 9.83
N ALA A 93 37.48 2.51 10.45
CA ALA A 93 37.20 2.71 11.87
C ALA A 93 35.74 2.35 12.20
N PHE A 94 34.78 2.76 11.37
CA PHE A 94 33.38 2.36 11.51
C PHE A 94 33.21 0.84 11.46
N ARG A 95 33.93 0.13 10.57
CA ARG A 95 33.86 -1.33 10.50
C ARG A 95 34.32 -1.98 11.81
N GLU A 96 35.40 -1.51 12.40
CA GLU A 96 35.92 -2.01 13.68
C GLU A 96 34.96 -1.73 14.84
N GLU A 97 34.46 -0.50 14.93
CA GLU A 97 33.46 -0.06 15.90
C GLU A 97 32.16 -0.87 15.77
N HIS A 98 31.66 -1.04 14.54
CA HIS A 98 30.45 -1.82 14.27
C HIS A 98 30.64 -3.28 14.68
N THR A 99 31.80 -3.86 14.35
CA THR A 99 32.12 -5.25 14.72
C THR A 99 32.16 -5.43 16.23
N SER A 100 32.68 -4.44 16.97
CA SER A 100 32.82 -4.51 18.42
C SER A 100 31.49 -4.33 19.15
N TRP A 101 30.66 -3.39 18.69
CA TRP A 101 29.49 -2.94 19.46
C TRP A 101 28.15 -3.42 18.91
N MET A 102 28.02 -3.61 17.59
CA MET A 102 26.71 -3.77 16.93
C MET A 102 26.43 -5.20 16.46
N CYS A 103 27.45 -6.06 16.43
CA CYS A 103 27.33 -7.45 15.97
C CYS A 103 26.81 -8.41 17.05
N ILE A 104 26.27 -9.55 16.60
CA ILE A 104 25.86 -10.65 17.48
C ILE A 104 27.09 -11.36 18.03
N GLY A 105 27.05 -11.77 19.29
CA GLY A 105 28.11 -12.57 19.92
C GLY A 105 29.23 -11.73 20.56
N THR A 106 29.12 -10.41 20.54
CA THR A 106 30.12 -9.48 21.10
C THR A 106 29.94 -9.21 22.59
N HIS A 107 28.92 -9.82 23.21
CA HIS A 107 28.51 -9.52 24.58
C HIS A 107 28.29 -8.02 24.84
N SER A 108 27.87 -7.26 23.83
CA SER A 108 27.47 -5.86 23.99
C SER A 108 26.00 -5.73 24.39
N VAL A 109 25.62 -4.53 24.81
CA VAL A 109 24.20 -4.15 25.00
C VAL A 109 23.37 -4.44 23.75
N ILE A 110 23.89 -4.09 22.58
CA ILE A 110 23.20 -4.32 21.29
C ILE A 110 23.12 -5.80 20.95
N SER A 111 24.19 -6.57 21.15
CA SER A 111 24.14 -8.03 20.98
C SER A 111 23.07 -8.66 21.87
N THR A 112 22.89 -8.15 23.10
CA THR A 112 21.86 -8.62 24.04
C THR A 112 20.45 -8.30 23.55
N ILE A 113 20.20 -7.06 23.09
CA ILE A 113 18.91 -6.67 22.49
C ILE A 113 18.60 -7.53 21.26
N ILE A 114 19.58 -7.76 20.38
CA ILE A 114 19.40 -8.64 19.20
C ILE A 114 19.07 -10.07 19.64
N GLY A 115 19.73 -10.58 20.67
CA GLY A 115 19.44 -11.88 21.27
C GLY A 115 18.00 -11.99 21.77
N TRP A 116 17.51 -10.99 22.52
CA TRP A 116 16.12 -10.96 23.00
C TRP A 116 15.11 -10.91 21.84
N MET A 117 15.39 -10.14 20.80
CA MET A 117 14.55 -10.12 19.60
C MET A 117 14.54 -11.44 18.84
N ALA A 118 15.70 -12.10 18.71
CA ALA A 118 15.81 -13.41 18.07
C ALA A 118 15.03 -14.47 18.85
N TYR A 119 15.16 -14.48 20.18
CA TYR A 119 14.39 -15.33 21.06
C TYR A 119 12.87 -15.11 20.90
N GLY A 120 12.42 -13.87 20.98
CA GLY A 120 11.00 -13.52 20.79
C GLY A 120 10.49 -13.86 19.38
N LYS A 121 11.33 -13.75 18.34
CA LYS A 121 10.99 -14.22 16.98
C LYS A 121 10.78 -15.73 16.96
N GLY A 122 11.68 -16.51 17.57
CA GLY A 122 11.55 -17.96 17.65
C GLY A 122 10.25 -18.40 18.36
N TYR A 123 9.88 -17.72 19.45
CA TYR A 123 8.62 -17.99 20.15
C TYR A 123 7.39 -17.69 19.28
N ARG A 124 7.37 -16.55 18.55
CA ARG A 124 6.27 -16.23 17.62
C ARG A 124 6.10 -17.25 16.51
N GLN A 125 7.20 -17.78 15.99
CA GLN A 125 7.15 -18.81 14.94
C GLN A 125 6.55 -20.12 15.47
N LYS A 126 6.85 -20.49 16.73
CA LYS A 126 6.34 -21.71 17.36
C LYS A 126 4.87 -21.61 17.79
N ASN A 127 4.46 -20.48 18.36
CA ASN A 127 3.13 -20.34 18.95
C ASN A 127 2.06 -19.87 17.95
N GLY A 128 2.46 -19.48 16.73
CA GLY A 128 1.55 -18.85 15.77
C GLY A 128 1.07 -17.47 16.24
N GLY A 129 0.32 -16.78 15.38
CA GLY A 129 -0.40 -15.57 15.78
C GLY A 129 -1.67 -15.95 16.54
N GLN A 130 -2.07 -15.14 17.53
CA GLN A 130 -3.36 -15.33 18.19
C GLN A 130 -4.49 -15.24 17.15
N PRO A 131 -5.43 -16.21 17.11
CA PRO A 131 -6.57 -16.14 16.22
C PRO A 131 -7.38 -14.88 16.54
N SER A 132 -7.40 -13.91 15.63
CA SER A 132 -8.06 -12.62 15.84
C SER A 132 -9.34 -12.46 15.01
N ILE A 133 -9.54 -13.34 14.01
CA ILE A 133 -10.67 -13.30 13.08
C ILE A 133 -11.39 -14.64 13.10
N ARG A 134 -12.73 -14.60 13.16
CA ARG A 134 -13.61 -15.77 13.03
C ARG A 134 -14.84 -15.39 12.22
N TRP A 135 -15.27 -16.23 11.28
CA TRP A 135 -16.52 -16.06 10.57
C TRP A 135 -17.73 -16.34 11.48
N SER A 136 -18.84 -15.66 11.22
CA SER A 136 -20.14 -16.05 11.76
C SER A 136 -20.56 -17.41 11.17
N ASP A 137 -21.47 -18.10 11.84
CA ASP A 137 -21.88 -19.45 11.45
C ASP A 137 -22.70 -19.45 10.14
N ASP A 138 -23.38 -18.34 9.86
CA ASP A 138 -24.09 -18.06 8.59
C ASP A 138 -23.16 -17.54 7.48
N GLU A 139 -21.90 -17.26 7.82
CA GLU A 139 -20.89 -16.67 6.93
C GLU A 139 -21.25 -15.29 6.33
N GLU A 140 -22.27 -14.62 6.87
CA GLU A 140 -22.68 -13.27 6.43
C GLU A 140 -21.82 -12.16 7.04
N GLY A 141 -20.93 -12.51 7.98
CA GLY A 141 -20.04 -11.57 8.66
C GLY A 141 -18.83 -12.24 9.30
N LEU A 142 -17.95 -11.41 9.86
CA LEU A 142 -16.82 -11.88 10.66
C LEU A 142 -16.65 -11.06 11.93
N PHE A 143 -16.10 -11.70 12.95
CA PHE A 143 -15.69 -11.08 14.19
C PHE A 143 -14.20 -10.79 14.12
N HIS A 144 -13.81 -9.55 14.43
CA HIS A 144 -12.41 -9.18 14.59
C HIS A 144 -12.19 -8.43 15.90
N MET A 145 -11.45 -9.04 16.82
CA MET A 145 -11.22 -8.50 18.19
C MET A 145 -12.53 -8.22 18.95
N GLY A 146 -13.54 -9.09 18.78
CA GLY A 146 -14.84 -9.01 19.45
C GLY A 146 -15.88 -8.11 18.75
N GLU A 147 -15.48 -7.33 17.74
CA GLU A 147 -16.41 -6.52 16.95
C GLU A 147 -16.92 -7.31 15.73
N HIS A 148 -18.23 -7.34 15.52
CA HIS A 148 -18.86 -7.97 14.36
C HIS A 148 -18.84 -7.02 13.15
N ILE A 149 -18.54 -7.56 11.98
CA ILE A 149 -18.48 -6.82 10.71
C ILE A 149 -19.27 -7.63 9.68
N SER A 150 -20.44 -7.11 9.30
CA SER A 150 -21.26 -7.66 8.21
C SER A 150 -20.56 -7.51 6.86
N VAL A 151 -20.61 -8.56 6.03
CA VAL A 151 -20.15 -8.49 4.63
C VAL A 151 -21.01 -7.52 3.82
N GLU A 152 -22.33 -7.48 4.07
CA GLU A 152 -23.23 -6.55 3.38
C GLU A 152 -22.85 -5.11 3.70
N ASP A 153 -22.75 -4.75 4.99
CA ASP A 153 -22.39 -3.39 5.41
C ASP A 153 -21.00 -3.01 4.90
N PHE A 154 -20.03 -3.93 4.98
CA PHE A 154 -18.68 -3.71 4.49
C PHE A 154 -18.66 -3.39 2.99
N THR A 155 -19.32 -4.20 2.16
CA THR A 155 -19.34 -4.00 0.71
C THR A 155 -20.18 -2.77 0.32
N CYS A 156 -21.32 -2.55 0.98
CA CYS A 156 -22.18 -1.38 0.79
C CYS A 156 -21.41 -0.08 1.07
N THR A 157 -20.70 -0.03 2.21
CA THR A 157 -19.85 1.12 2.59
C THR A 157 -18.84 1.45 1.49
N LEU A 158 -18.19 0.44 0.91
CA LEU A 158 -17.20 0.65 -0.14
C LEU A 158 -17.81 1.06 -1.48
N ARG A 159 -19.03 0.61 -1.80
CA ARG A 159 -19.80 1.08 -2.97
C ARG A 159 -20.28 2.52 -2.80
N ASP A 160 -20.71 2.89 -1.59
CA ASP A 160 -21.12 4.26 -1.27
C ASP A 160 -19.97 5.25 -1.41
N GLU A 161 -18.75 4.87 -1.00
CA GLU A 161 -17.56 5.72 -1.19
C GLU A 161 -17.23 5.93 -2.69
N VAL A 162 -17.54 4.97 -3.57
CA VAL A 162 -17.44 5.17 -5.04
C VAL A 162 -18.44 6.22 -5.51
N THR A 163 -19.68 6.15 -5.01
CA THR A 163 -20.73 7.13 -5.32
C THR A 163 -20.39 8.52 -4.79
N GLU A 164 -19.75 8.62 -3.62
CA GLU A 164 -19.25 9.89 -3.08
C GLU A 164 -18.14 10.49 -3.96
N ALA A 165 -17.22 9.66 -4.46
CA ALA A 165 -16.19 10.10 -5.42
C ALA A 165 -16.82 10.68 -6.70
N GLU A 166 -17.88 10.05 -7.22
CA GLU A 166 -18.60 10.55 -8.39
C GLU A 166 -19.32 11.86 -8.13
N LYS A 167 -19.91 12.06 -6.94
CA LYS A 167 -20.52 13.34 -6.56
C LYS A 167 -19.48 14.46 -6.52
N LEU A 168 -18.32 14.20 -5.92
CA LEU A 168 -17.22 15.15 -5.87
C LEU A 168 -16.71 15.49 -7.28
N LEU A 169 -16.51 14.48 -8.13
CA LEU A 169 -16.15 14.68 -9.53
C LEU A 169 -17.21 15.46 -10.28
N ASN A 170 -18.50 15.19 -10.05
CA ASN A 170 -19.58 15.94 -10.67
C ASN A 170 -19.47 17.43 -10.34
N GLY A 171 -19.21 17.80 -9.09
CA GLY A 171 -18.95 19.19 -8.70
C GLY A 171 -17.70 19.79 -9.38
N LEU A 172 -16.60 19.04 -9.43
CA LEU A 172 -15.33 19.49 -10.01
C LEU A 172 -15.40 19.70 -11.53
N PHE A 173 -16.32 19.02 -12.21
CA PHE A 173 -16.59 19.12 -13.65
C PHE A 173 -17.87 19.92 -13.97
N GLY A 174 -18.39 20.72 -13.03
CA GLY A 174 -19.48 21.66 -13.31
C GLY A 174 -20.86 21.00 -13.49
N GLY A 175 -21.05 19.82 -12.92
CA GLY A 175 -22.31 19.08 -12.92
C GLY A 175 -22.48 18.11 -14.09
N VAL A 176 -21.45 17.89 -14.92
CA VAL A 176 -21.53 17.07 -16.13
C VAL A 176 -20.58 15.87 -16.14
N TRP A 177 -20.14 15.38 -14.97
CA TRP A 177 -19.16 14.28 -14.88
C TRP A 177 -19.63 13.01 -15.60
N GLN A 178 -20.92 12.65 -15.50
CA GLN A 178 -21.45 11.46 -16.16
C GLN A 178 -21.28 11.50 -17.69
N THR A 179 -21.47 12.66 -18.32
CA THR A 179 -21.24 12.86 -19.75
C THR A 179 -19.75 12.83 -20.10
N VAL A 180 -18.89 13.40 -19.24
CA VAL A 180 -17.43 13.39 -19.42
C VAL A 180 -16.88 11.97 -19.31
N SER A 181 -17.27 11.23 -18.28
CA SER A 181 -16.83 9.86 -18.00
C SER A 181 -17.17 8.89 -19.13
N LYS A 182 -18.37 9.02 -19.74
CA LYS A 182 -18.77 8.20 -20.90
C LYS A 182 -17.91 8.42 -22.15
N LYS A 183 -17.24 9.57 -22.27
CA LYS A 183 -16.33 9.87 -23.40
C LYS A 183 -14.91 9.35 -23.19
N ILE A 184 -14.59 8.82 -22.01
CA ILE A 184 -13.30 8.17 -21.75
C ILE A 184 -13.39 6.75 -22.30
N ASP A 185 -12.89 6.56 -23.53
CA ASP A 185 -12.65 5.24 -24.07
C ASP A 185 -11.35 4.69 -23.47
N MET A 186 -11.49 3.92 -22.39
CA MET A 186 -10.34 3.36 -21.68
C MET A 186 -9.50 2.45 -22.58
N GLY A 187 -10.13 1.67 -23.47
CA GLY A 187 -9.44 0.76 -24.39
C GLY A 187 -8.59 1.46 -25.45
N ARG A 188 -8.90 2.73 -25.75
CA ARG A 188 -8.13 3.57 -26.67
C ARG A 188 -6.89 4.21 -26.02
N ILE A 189 -6.77 4.21 -24.70
CA ILE A 189 -5.63 4.84 -24.02
C ILE A 189 -4.38 3.97 -24.20
N VAL A 190 -3.37 4.52 -24.86
CA VAL A 190 -2.08 3.86 -25.08
C VAL A 190 -1.10 4.26 -23.98
N ASP A 191 -0.53 3.28 -23.28
CA ASP A 191 0.51 3.52 -22.29
C ASP A 191 1.71 2.60 -22.51
N ASN A 192 2.88 3.00 -22.00
CA ASN A 192 4.10 2.20 -22.04
C ASN A 192 4.53 1.84 -20.63
N MET A 193 4.81 0.56 -20.42
CA MET A 193 5.25 0.01 -19.13
C MET A 193 6.78 0.12 -18.90
N ILE A 194 7.46 0.92 -19.71
CA ILE A 194 8.86 1.29 -19.53
C ILE A 194 8.97 2.74 -19.05
N ARG A 195 10.14 3.11 -18.51
CA ARG A 195 10.43 4.50 -18.15
C ARG A 195 10.58 5.33 -19.42
N LEU A 196 9.78 6.39 -19.53
CA LEU A 196 9.73 7.33 -20.64
C LEU A 196 10.50 8.63 -20.33
N GLY A 197 10.80 8.89 -19.05
CA GLY A 197 11.54 10.07 -18.61
C GLY A 197 10.73 10.98 -17.70
N ALA A 198 11.38 11.90 -17.00
CA ALA A 198 10.76 12.70 -15.96
C ALA A 198 9.48 13.42 -16.44
N GLY A 199 8.40 13.32 -15.67
CA GLY A 199 7.09 13.91 -15.98
C GLY A 199 6.25 13.15 -17.00
N GLN A 200 6.74 12.05 -17.58
CA GLN A 200 6.02 11.28 -18.60
C GLN A 200 5.07 10.24 -18.01
N SER A 201 3.91 10.06 -18.65
CA SER A 201 2.91 9.03 -18.37
C SER A 201 2.00 8.81 -19.58
N PHE A 202 0.93 8.02 -19.45
CA PHE A 202 -0.10 7.93 -20.49
C PHE A 202 -0.67 9.32 -20.88
N ALA A 203 -0.71 10.28 -19.94
CA ALA A 203 -1.28 11.59 -20.18
C ALA A 203 -0.40 12.47 -21.10
N SER A 204 0.91 12.21 -21.15
CA SER A 204 1.84 12.89 -22.05
C SER A 204 2.07 12.14 -23.38
N ASN A 205 1.55 10.91 -23.51
CA ASN A 205 1.73 10.10 -24.71
C ASN A 205 1.02 10.75 -25.92
N PRO A 206 1.74 11.05 -27.03
CA PRO A 206 1.16 11.68 -28.21
C PRO A 206 -0.02 10.92 -28.85
N LYS A 207 -0.09 9.59 -28.67
CA LYS A 207 -1.22 8.77 -29.15
C LYS A 207 -2.52 9.05 -28.42
N ASN A 208 -2.44 9.67 -27.23
CA ASN A 208 -3.58 10.01 -26.38
C ASN A 208 -4.02 11.47 -26.51
N LYS A 209 -3.60 12.20 -27.56
CA LYS A 209 -4.03 13.60 -27.81
C LYS A 209 -5.54 13.80 -27.77
N TRP A 210 -6.31 12.78 -28.14
CA TRP A 210 -7.78 12.78 -28.09
C TRP A 210 -8.36 12.96 -26.68
N LEU A 211 -7.60 12.63 -25.61
CA LEU A 211 -8.01 12.91 -24.24
C LEU A 211 -8.01 14.41 -23.92
N GLU A 212 -7.31 15.23 -24.70
CA GLU A 212 -7.03 16.64 -24.41
C GLU A 212 -6.48 16.80 -23.00
N ALA A 213 -5.44 16.03 -22.66
CA ALA A 213 -4.79 16.13 -21.34
C ALA A 213 -4.27 17.55 -21.11
N GLY A 214 -4.51 18.08 -19.91
CA GLY A 214 -4.26 19.47 -19.57
C GLY A 214 -5.47 20.16 -18.93
N PRO A 215 -5.30 21.44 -18.54
CA PRO A 215 -6.29 22.15 -17.73
C PRO A 215 -7.51 22.61 -18.52
N ALA A 216 -7.37 22.78 -19.85
CA ALA A 216 -8.34 23.46 -20.71
C ALA A 216 -9.76 22.88 -20.63
N LYS A 217 -9.89 21.55 -20.53
CA LYS A 217 -11.19 20.88 -20.44
C LYS A 217 -11.96 21.29 -19.19
N VAL A 218 -11.35 21.17 -18.02
CA VAL A 218 -11.99 21.55 -16.74
C VAL A 218 -12.19 23.06 -16.67
N MET A 219 -11.23 23.85 -17.15
CA MET A 219 -11.33 25.31 -17.15
C MET A 219 -12.54 25.80 -17.95
N ARG A 220 -12.79 25.25 -19.15
CA ARG A 220 -13.99 25.55 -19.95
C ARG A 220 -15.28 25.16 -19.23
N LEU A 221 -15.33 23.97 -18.63
CA LEU A 221 -16.52 23.48 -17.92
C LEU A 221 -16.83 24.31 -16.66
N MET A 222 -15.80 24.83 -16.00
CA MET A 222 -15.93 25.57 -14.75
C MET A 222 -15.95 27.09 -14.92
N GLU A 223 -15.73 27.61 -16.13
CA GLU A 223 -15.48 29.03 -16.41
C GLU A 223 -16.49 29.96 -15.71
N ALA A 224 -17.78 29.75 -15.95
CA ALA A 224 -18.85 30.55 -15.33
C ALA A 224 -18.80 30.56 -13.79
N SER A 225 -18.30 29.47 -13.20
CA SER A 225 -18.18 29.30 -11.76
C SER A 225 -16.93 29.98 -11.19
N ILE A 226 -15.78 29.93 -11.86
CA ILE A 226 -14.49 30.36 -11.28
C ILE A 226 -13.93 31.66 -11.86
N TRP A 227 -14.44 32.13 -13.00
CA TRP A 227 -14.00 33.33 -13.69
C TRP A 227 -15.09 34.41 -13.70
N ASP A 228 -14.70 35.67 -13.50
CA ASP A 228 -15.53 36.86 -13.67
C ASP A 228 -15.12 37.56 -14.97
N ALA A 229 -15.83 37.26 -16.07
CA ALA A 229 -15.50 37.79 -17.39
C ALA A 229 -15.62 39.32 -17.47
N ALA A 230 -16.59 39.92 -16.77
CA ALA A 230 -16.81 41.37 -16.77
C ALA A 230 -15.65 42.13 -16.10
N ARG A 231 -15.04 41.53 -15.07
CA ARG A 231 -13.91 42.12 -14.34
C ARG A 231 -12.55 41.52 -14.69
N VAL A 232 -12.52 40.61 -15.66
CA VAL A 232 -11.32 39.89 -16.13
C VAL A 232 -10.49 39.37 -14.94
N ARG A 233 -11.13 38.64 -14.02
CA ARG A 233 -10.45 38.16 -12.81
C ARG A 233 -10.97 36.82 -12.29
N TRP A 234 -10.10 36.12 -11.58
CA TRP A 234 -10.45 34.90 -10.85
C TRP A 234 -11.34 35.19 -9.64
N LYS A 235 -12.43 34.43 -9.51
CA LYS A 235 -13.27 34.38 -8.31
C LYS A 235 -12.53 33.59 -7.23
N ARG A 236 -11.52 34.18 -6.58
CA ARG A 236 -10.58 33.50 -5.65
C ARG A 236 -11.27 32.63 -4.59
N GLN A 237 -12.40 33.06 -4.02
CA GLN A 237 -13.13 32.26 -3.04
C GLN A 237 -13.73 30.97 -3.64
N ARG A 238 -14.21 31.03 -4.89
CA ARG A 238 -14.74 29.86 -5.60
C ARG A 238 -13.62 28.93 -6.05
N VAL A 239 -12.47 29.48 -6.47
CA VAL A 239 -11.25 28.68 -6.72
C VAL A 239 -10.80 27.95 -5.46
N LYS A 240 -10.73 28.64 -4.31
CA LYS A 240 -10.41 28.00 -3.02
C LYS A 240 -11.42 26.92 -2.61
N ARG A 241 -12.71 27.06 -2.98
CA ARG A 241 -13.72 26.01 -2.77
C ARG A 241 -13.45 24.81 -3.66
N TRP A 242 -13.24 25.02 -4.96
CA TRP A 242 -12.89 23.97 -5.90
C TRP A 242 -11.63 23.18 -5.48
N LEU A 243 -10.60 23.87 -5.00
CA LEU A 243 -9.38 23.23 -4.47
C LEU A 243 -9.64 22.38 -3.21
N ARG A 244 -10.58 22.81 -2.34
CA ARG A 244 -11.00 21.99 -1.18
C ARG A 244 -11.76 20.76 -1.63
N ASP A 245 -12.65 20.87 -2.61
CA ASP A 245 -13.41 19.74 -3.15
C ASP A 245 -12.46 18.75 -3.85
N LEU A 246 -11.42 19.24 -4.52
CA LEU A 246 -10.37 18.41 -5.11
C LEU A 246 -9.57 17.65 -4.06
N ARG A 247 -9.26 18.29 -2.92
CA ARG A 247 -8.62 17.61 -1.79
C ARG A 247 -9.51 16.50 -1.22
N LEU A 248 -10.81 16.74 -1.08
CA LEU A 248 -11.76 15.71 -0.62
C LEU A 248 -11.80 14.54 -1.61
N LEU A 249 -11.87 14.82 -2.92
CA LEU A 249 -11.80 13.78 -3.95
C LEU A 249 -10.53 12.95 -3.83
N ARG A 250 -9.37 13.58 -3.58
CA ARG A 250 -8.10 12.86 -3.39
C ARG A 250 -8.13 11.94 -2.17
N GLU A 251 -8.68 12.39 -1.05
CA GLU A 251 -8.81 11.54 0.16
C GLU A 251 -9.71 10.34 -0.11
N THR A 252 -10.78 10.53 -0.87
CA THR A 252 -11.69 9.46 -1.30
C THR A 252 -11.05 8.54 -2.33
N LEU A 253 -10.38 9.04 -3.37
CA LEU A 253 -9.65 8.23 -4.35
C LEU A 253 -8.53 7.41 -3.69
N LEU A 254 -7.86 7.96 -2.68
CA LEU A 254 -6.85 7.25 -1.91
C LEU A 254 -7.45 6.03 -1.18
N VAL A 255 -8.65 6.17 -0.61
CA VAL A 255 -9.39 5.03 -0.05
C VAL A 255 -9.77 4.04 -1.16
N LEU A 256 -10.39 4.51 -2.24
CA LEU A 256 -10.84 3.64 -3.33
C LEU A 256 -9.69 2.84 -3.96
N VAL A 257 -8.55 3.46 -4.22
CA VAL A 257 -7.36 2.77 -4.74
C VAL A 257 -6.85 1.71 -3.75
N HIS A 258 -6.94 1.97 -2.45
CA HIS A 258 -6.52 1.00 -1.43
C HIS A 258 -7.47 -0.19 -1.31
N THR A 259 -8.79 0.05 -1.41
CA THR A 259 -9.83 -0.94 -1.11
C THR A 259 -10.34 -1.68 -2.35
N TRP A 260 -10.29 -1.07 -3.53
CA TRP A 260 -10.77 -1.66 -4.78
C TRP A 260 -9.66 -2.19 -5.68
N GLY A 261 -8.37 -1.99 -5.37
CA GLY A 261 -7.26 -2.52 -6.18
C GLY A 261 -7.06 -4.04 -6.12
N GLY A 262 -7.99 -4.80 -5.54
CA GLY A 262 -7.78 -6.16 -5.08
C GLY A 262 -7.27 -6.19 -3.64
N LEU A 263 -6.45 -7.20 -3.30
CA LEU A 263 -5.96 -7.33 -1.92
C LEU A 263 -5.07 -6.14 -1.50
N PRO A 264 -5.32 -5.55 -0.31
CA PRO A 264 -4.72 -4.28 0.08
C PRO A 264 -3.21 -4.36 0.30
N GLY A 265 -2.50 -3.39 -0.27
CA GLY A 265 -1.07 -3.14 -0.03
C GLY A 265 -0.78 -2.62 1.38
N ARG A 266 0.50 -2.45 1.72
CA ARG A 266 0.88 -1.73 2.95
C ARG A 266 0.58 -0.25 2.76
N GLY A 267 0.35 0.47 3.86
CA GLY A 267 0.09 1.92 3.81
C GLY A 267 1.08 2.69 2.92
N PRO A 268 2.40 2.54 3.12
CA PRO A 268 3.40 3.23 2.28
C PRO A 268 3.36 2.84 0.81
N GLU A 269 2.98 1.61 0.46
CA GLU A 269 2.88 1.15 -0.93
C GLU A 269 1.79 1.92 -1.70
N ILE A 270 0.75 2.37 -1.00
CA ILE A 270 -0.36 3.12 -1.60
C ILE A 270 -0.14 4.62 -1.48
N THR A 271 0.39 5.12 -0.36
CA THR A 271 0.53 6.56 -0.15
C THR A 271 1.70 7.19 -0.91
N THR A 272 2.61 6.39 -1.45
CA THR A 272 3.78 6.86 -2.23
C THR A 272 3.65 6.66 -3.74
N LEU A 273 2.42 6.39 -4.23
CA LEU A 273 2.17 6.18 -5.66
C LEU A 273 2.51 7.41 -6.49
N ARG A 274 3.22 7.19 -7.60
CA ARG A 274 3.54 8.21 -8.61
C ARG A 274 2.69 8.03 -9.87
N HIS A 275 2.18 9.13 -10.41
CA HIS A 275 1.38 9.14 -11.64
C HIS A 275 2.23 9.33 -12.91
N CYS A 276 3.44 9.87 -12.75
CA CYS A 276 4.41 10.04 -13.83
C CYS A 276 5.81 9.64 -13.38
N ASP A 277 6.68 9.40 -14.36
CA ASP A 277 8.05 8.98 -14.07
C ASP A 277 8.81 10.12 -13.39
N SER A 278 9.70 9.76 -12.48
CA SER A 278 10.66 10.70 -11.91
C SER A 278 11.95 10.74 -12.72
N TRP A 279 12.90 11.55 -12.26
CA TRP A 279 14.26 11.59 -12.79
C TRP A 279 14.99 10.24 -12.69
N GLN A 280 14.62 9.40 -11.73
CA GLN A 280 15.32 8.13 -11.46
C GLN A 280 14.39 6.91 -11.50
N LEU A 281 13.10 7.08 -11.22
CA LEU A 281 12.16 6.00 -11.00
C LEU A 281 11.04 6.01 -12.04
N ILE A 282 10.63 4.81 -12.45
CA ILE A 282 9.39 4.63 -13.19
C ILE A 282 8.18 4.91 -12.30
N ARG A 283 7.10 5.41 -12.89
CA ARG A 283 5.81 5.61 -12.22
C ARG A 283 5.17 4.32 -11.72
N ASN A 284 4.10 4.47 -10.94
CA ASN A 284 3.35 3.34 -10.39
C ASN A 284 2.01 3.10 -11.10
N VAL A 285 1.45 4.10 -11.78
CA VAL A 285 0.14 4.02 -12.43
C VAL A 285 0.32 3.84 -13.94
N PHE A 286 -0.29 2.78 -14.48
CA PHE A 286 -0.26 2.41 -15.89
C PHE A 286 -1.67 2.13 -16.42
N ILE A 287 -1.86 2.24 -17.73
CA ILE A 287 -3.06 1.74 -18.41
C ILE A 287 -2.69 0.50 -19.23
N LEU A 288 -3.32 -0.64 -18.92
CA LEU A 288 -3.12 -1.92 -19.59
C LEU A 288 -4.47 -2.52 -19.99
N ASP A 289 -4.64 -2.79 -21.28
CA ASP A 289 -5.88 -3.34 -21.88
C ASP A 289 -7.15 -2.62 -21.43
N GLY A 290 -7.11 -1.29 -21.41
CA GLY A 290 -8.24 -0.46 -20.97
C GLY A 290 -8.54 -0.49 -19.48
N GLN A 291 -7.62 -0.97 -18.64
CA GLN A 291 -7.74 -0.95 -17.19
C GLN A 291 -6.58 -0.21 -16.54
N VAL A 292 -6.85 0.47 -15.43
CA VAL A 292 -5.80 1.07 -14.61
C VAL A 292 -5.12 -0.03 -13.81
N MET A 293 -3.81 -0.17 -14.02
CA MET A 293 -2.92 -1.07 -13.30
C MET A 293 -1.98 -0.25 -12.41
N ILE A 294 -1.89 -0.63 -11.14
CA ILE A 294 -1.03 -0.02 -10.13
C ILE A 294 0.06 -1.02 -9.76
N VAL A 295 1.32 -0.63 -9.95
CA VAL A 295 2.48 -1.46 -9.64
C VAL A 295 3.24 -0.89 -8.44
N THR A 296 3.35 -1.68 -7.37
CA THR A 296 4.04 -1.30 -6.13
C THR A 296 5.17 -2.26 -5.80
N ASP A 297 6.21 -1.76 -5.13
CA ASP A 297 7.25 -2.58 -4.49
C ASP A 297 6.77 -3.10 -3.13
N ARG A 298 6.72 -4.42 -2.92
CA ARG A 298 6.35 -5.03 -1.63
C ARG A 298 7.51 -5.02 -0.61
N ASP A 299 8.76 -4.90 -1.09
CA ASP A 299 9.90 -5.40 -0.35
C ASP A 299 10.61 -4.37 0.54
N LYS A 300 10.70 -4.69 1.84
CA LYS A 300 11.51 -3.94 2.82
C LYS A 300 13.02 -4.05 2.54
N MET A 301 13.42 -5.06 1.77
CA MET A 301 14.81 -5.35 1.42
C MET A 301 15.25 -4.68 0.12
N LYS A 302 14.47 -3.74 -0.43
CA LYS A 302 14.85 -2.96 -1.63
C LYS A 302 16.24 -2.30 -1.47
N ALA A 303 16.56 -1.83 -0.27
CA ALA A 303 17.87 -1.26 0.06
C ALA A 303 19.02 -2.27 -0.01
N ILE A 304 18.75 -3.59 0.05
CA ILE A 304 19.77 -4.65 0.09
C ILE A 304 19.90 -5.38 -1.25
N ARG A 305 18.78 -5.59 -1.98
CA ARG A 305 18.75 -6.43 -3.19
C ARG A 305 18.63 -5.63 -4.50
N ASP A 306 18.48 -4.31 -4.43
CA ASP A 306 18.25 -3.36 -5.54
C ASP A 306 17.00 -3.66 -6.42
N ASN A 307 16.34 -4.80 -6.23
CA ASN A 307 15.15 -5.21 -6.97
C ASN A 307 14.14 -5.93 -6.05
N GLY A 308 13.10 -5.19 -5.61
CA GLY A 308 12.03 -5.74 -4.76
C GLY A 308 10.97 -6.52 -5.54
N ARG A 309 10.27 -7.44 -4.86
CA ARG A 309 9.08 -8.12 -5.43
C ARG A 309 8.01 -7.08 -5.79
N LYS A 310 7.63 -7.02 -7.05
CA LYS A 310 6.58 -6.14 -7.57
C LYS A 310 5.21 -6.81 -7.43
N VAL A 311 4.19 -6.02 -7.13
CA VAL A 311 2.79 -6.46 -7.08
C VAL A 311 1.97 -5.54 -7.97
N ALA A 312 1.20 -6.12 -8.89
CA ALA A 312 0.24 -5.40 -9.70
C ALA A 312 -1.15 -5.47 -9.07
N ARG A 313 -1.91 -4.38 -9.19
CA ARG A 313 -3.28 -4.24 -8.71
C ARG A 313 -4.12 -3.58 -9.78
N PHE A 314 -5.23 -4.17 -10.14
CA PHE A 314 -6.13 -3.62 -11.16
C PHE A 314 -7.32 -2.95 -10.49
N ILE A 315 -7.75 -1.84 -11.08
CA ILE A 315 -8.86 -1.02 -10.57
C ILE A 315 -10.08 -1.20 -11.49
N PRO A 316 -11.31 -1.30 -10.97
CA PRO A 316 -12.52 -1.39 -11.79
C PRO A 316 -12.69 -0.19 -12.72
N ASP A 317 -13.33 -0.38 -13.88
CA ASP A 317 -13.50 0.66 -14.92
C ASP A 317 -14.08 1.97 -14.36
N ARG A 318 -15.13 1.88 -13.52
CA ARG A 318 -15.80 3.05 -12.92
C ARG A 318 -14.81 3.93 -12.15
N ILE A 319 -13.94 3.33 -11.34
CA ILE A 319 -12.91 4.03 -10.56
C ILE A 319 -11.70 4.38 -11.46
N GLY A 320 -11.36 3.52 -12.42
CA GLY A 320 -10.28 3.75 -13.38
C GLY A 320 -10.46 5.03 -14.18
N ARG A 321 -11.68 5.31 -14.65
CA ARG A 321 -12.03 6.58 -15.31
C ARG A 321 -11.83 7.79 -14.41
N MET A 322 -12.12 7.67 -13.12
CA MET A 322 -11.86 8.72 -12.13
C MET A 322 -10.36 9.00 -11.97
N VAL A 323 -9.54 7.94 -11.90
CA VAL A 323 -8.08 8.05 -11.84
C VAL A 323 -7.53 8.70 -13.10
N VAL A 324 -8.02 8.30 -14.28
CA VAL A 324 -7.64 8.91 -15.56
C VAL A 324 -7.98 10.40 -15.59
N ALA A 325 -9.21 10.78 -15.21
CA ALA A 325 -9.63 12.17 -15.14
C ALA A 325 -8.83 12.99 -14.12
N TYR A 326 -8.49 12.38 -12.99
CA TYR A 326 -7.66 12.99 -11.97
C TYR A 326 -6.27 13.33 -12.50
N ILE A 327 -5.62 12.38 -13.17
CA ILE A 327 -4.26 12.55 -13.71
C ILE A 327 -4.25 13.48 -14.92
N ALA A 328 -5.14 13.24 -15.89
CA ALA A 328 -5.13 13.93 -17.18
C ALA A 328 -5.66 15.37 -17.11
N TRP A 329 -6.60 15.67 -16.20
CA TRP A 329 -7.30 16.96 -16.20
C TRP A 329 -7.23 17.69 -14.86
N LEU A 330 -7.50 17.04 -13.72
CA LEU A 330 -7.57 17.74 -12.44
C LEU A 330 -6.21 18.17 -11.90
N LEU A 331 -5.17 17.33 -12.02
CA LEU A 331 -3.81 17.67 -11.61
C LEU A 331 -3.26 18.90 -12.38
N PRO A 332 -3.36 18.97 -13.72
CA PRO A 332 -3.01 20.19 -14.47
C PRO A 332 -3.84 21.42 -14.08
N THR A 333 -5.16 21.27 -13.89
CA THR A 333 -6.03 22.39 -13.50
C THR A 333 -5.68 22.94 -12.13
N GLU A 334 -5.38 22.10 -11.15
CA GLU A 334 -4.91 22.57 -9.84
C GLU A 334 -3.69 23.47 -9.99
N ARG A 335 -2.70 23.04 -10.79
CA ARG A 335 -1.45 23.77 -10.96
C ARG A 335 -1.70 25.17 -11.51
N VAL A 336 -2.48 25.27 -12.59
CA VAL A 336 -2.83 26.57 -13.20
C VAL A 336 -3.61 27.44 -12.22
N LEU A 337 -4.64 26.90 -11.56
CA LEU A 337 -5.45 27.70 -10.64
C LEU A 337 -4.66 28.21 -9.44
N ARG A 338 -3.69 27.44 -8.92
CA ARG A 338 -2.81 27.89 -7.83
C ARG A 338 -1.88 29.01 -8.30
N GLN A 339 -1.26 28.86 -9.46
CA GLN A 339 -0.38 29.87 -10.08
C GLN A 339 -1.13 31.18 -10.32
N GLU A 340 -2.23 31.09 -11.06
CA GLU A 340 -3.07 32.23 -11.44
C GLU A 340 -3.68 32.96 -10.24
N CYS A 341 -3.99 32.25 -9.16
CA CYS A 341 -4.52 32.83 -7.93
C CYS A 341 -3.45 33.14 -6.89
N GLN A 342 -2.16 33.00 -7.19
CA GLN A 342 -1.03 33.24 -6.28
C GLN A 342 -1.23 32.50 -4.95
N LEU A 343 -1.49 31.19 -5.03
CA LEU A 343 -1.66 30.29 -3.90
C LEU A 343 -0.44 29.37 -3.79
N ASN A 344 -0.16 28.88 -2.58
CA ASN A 344 0.95 27.96 -2.36
C ASN A 344 0.90 26.75 -3.31
N GLU A 345 2.01 26.52 -3.99
CA GLU A 345 2.24 25.41 -4.90
C GLU A 345 3.01 24.28 -4.20
N PRO A 346 2.83 23.02 -4.65
CA PRO A 346 3.71 21.93 -4.25
C PRO A 346 5.13 22.14 -4.78
N HIS A 347 6.12 21.63 -4.05
CA HIS A 347 7.49 21.58 -4.57
C HIS A 347 7.59 20.66 -5.80
N GLY A 348 8.54 20.93 -6.69
CA GLY A 348 8.67 20.24 -7.98
C GLY A 348 8.70 18.71 -7.86
N GLU A 349 9.49 18.18 -6.91
CA GLU A 349 9.60 16.74 -6.63
C GLU A 349 8.29 16.12 -6.10
N GLN A 350 7.40 16.92 -5.53
CA GLN A 350 6.11 16.43 -5.04
C GLN A 350 5.09 16.27 -6.18
N LEU A 351 5.33 16.89 -7.33
CA LEU A 351 4.39 16.89 -8.45
C LEU A 351 4.17 15.51 -9.06
N GLU A 352 5.13 14.59 -8.92
CA GLU A 352 5.05 13.21 -9.42
C GLU A 352 4.10 12.31 -8.60
N TYR A 353 3.83 12.67 -7.33
CA TYR A 353 3.01 11.86 -6.44
C TYR A 353 1.52 12.07 -6.68
N MET A 354 0.75 10.99 -6.55
CA MET A 354 -0.71 10.98 -6.63
C MET A 354 -1.36 11.78 -5.49
N TRP A 355 -0.81 11.69 -4.27
CA TRP A 355 -1.49 12.13 -3.05
C TRP A 355 -0.75 13.28 -2.34
N ARG A 356 -1.24 14.50 -2.55
CA ARG A 356 -0.71 15.73 -1.97
C ARG A 356 -1.77 16.84 -1.96
N ASP A 357 -1.52 17.91 -1.22
CA ASP A 357 -2.37 19.10 -1.21
C ASP A 357 -1.56 20.38 -0.99
N GLY A 358 -1.54 21.27 -1.98
CA GLY A 358 -0.79 22.53 -1.92
C GLY A 358 0.67 22.32 -1.58
N SER A 359 1.18 23.05 -0.58
CA SER A 359 2.55 22.93 -0.07
C SER A 359 2.75 21.82 0.96
N SER A 360 1.75 20.97 1.22
CA SER A 360 1.89 19.83 2.12
C SER A 360 2.88 18.83 1.54
N SER A 361 3.64 18.17 2.43
CA SER A 361 4.35 16.94 2.09
C SER A 361 3.39 15.87 1.54
N VAL A 362 3.98 14.88 0.86
CA VAL A 362 3.27 13.68 0.38
C VAL A 362 2.50 13.07 1.55
N TRP A 363 1.24 12.69 1.31
CA TRP A 363 0.40 12.17 2.38
C TRP A 363 0.95 10.85 2.92
N GLU A 364 0.85 10.68 4.24
CA GLU A 364 1.33 9.48 4.93
C GLU A 364 0.21 8.47 5.21
N THR A 365 0.61 7.28 5.65
CA THR A 365 -0.31 6.18 6.01
C THR A 365 -1.33 6.58 7.07
N ASP A 366 -0.96 7.46 8.00
CA ASP A 366 -1.87 7.97 9.04
C ASP A 366 -3.11 8.66 8.45
N ARG A 367 -2.95 9.43 7.36
CA ARG A 367 -4.08 10.09 6.70
C ARG A 367 -5.04 9.09 6.05
N LEU A 368 -4.50 8.11 5.31
CA LEU A 368 -5.29 7.02 4.75
C LEU A 368 -6.02 6.27 5.87
N SER A 369 -5.33 5.93 6.95
CA SER A 369 -5.88 5.21 8.10
C SER A 369 -7.02 5.99 8.77
N LYS A 370 -6.86 7.31 8.98
CA LYS A 370 -7.91 8.17 9.54
C LYS A 370 -9.14 8.28 8.65
N LYS A 371 -8.96 8.47 7.33
CA LYS A 371 -10.07 8.58 6.38
C LYS A 371 -10.81 7.25 6.25
N LEU A 372 -10.08 6.14 6.05
CA LEU A 372 -10.66 4.79 5.98
C LEU A 372 -11.41 4.44 7.27
N ALA A 373 -10.82 4.73 8.44
CA ALA A 373 -11.46 4.47 9.72
C ALA A 373 -12.79 5.21 9.88
N ARG A 374 -12.90 6.45 9.40
CA ARG A 374 -14.16 7.22 9.43
C ARG A 374 -15.20 6.64 8.49
N VAL A 375 -14.80 6.28 7.26
CA VAL A 375 -15.68 5.68 6.25
C VAL A 375 -16.25 4.36 6.77
N MET A 376 -15.37 3.46 7.23
CA MET A 376 -15.78 2.16 7.74
C MET A 376 -16.60 2.28 9.03
N GLN A 377 -16.28 3.21 9.93
CA GLN A 377 -17.07 3.43 11.14
C GLN A 377 -18.49 3.92 10.81
N ALA A 378 -18.63 4.80 9.81
CA ALA A 378 -19.94 5.32 9.43
C ALA A 378 -20.85 4.25 8.80
N GLY A 379 -20.29 3.35 8.00
CA GLY A 379 -21.09 2.34 7.30
C GLY A 379 -21.20 0.98 8.00
N THR A 380 -20.20 0.58 8.80
CA THR A 380 -20.18 -0.73 9.50
C THR A 380 -20.31 -0.62 11.02
N GLY A 381 -20.29 0.60 11.57
CA GLY A 381 -20.19 0.83 13.02
C GLY A 381 -18.79 0.59 13.60
N VAL A 382 -17.89 -0.07 12.85
CA VAL A 382 -16.57 -0.48 13.33
C VAL A 382 -15.46 0.42 12.77
N ARG A 383 -14.58 0.88 13.66
CA ARG A 383 -13.46 1.74 13.27
C ARG A 383 -12.31 0.91 12.69
N LEU A 384 -12.20 0.91 11.36
CA LEU A 384 -11.18 0.15 10.61
C LEU A 384 -10.13 1.06 9.96
N GLY A 385 -8.96 1.19 10.60
CA GLY A 385 -7.78 1.76 9.95
C GLY A 385 -7.10 0.76 8.99
N VAL A 386 -6.05 1.19 8.29
CA VAL A 386 -5.35 0.39 7.25
C VAL A 386 -4.97 -1.01 7.72
N GLY A 387 -4.39 -1.13 8.92
CA GLY A 387 -3.94 -2.43 9.45
C GLY A 387 -5.08 -3.41 9.69
N ARG A 388 -6.17 -2.96 10.35
CA ARG A 388 -7.35 -3.80 10.63
C ARG A 388 -8.08 -4.16 9.34
N TYR A 389 -8.31 -3.17 8.47
CA TYR A 389 -8.92 -3.38 7.17
C TYR A 389 -8.18 -4.43 6.37
N ARG A 390 -6.85 -4.35 6.32
CA ARG A 390 -6.02 -5.31 5.59
C ARG A 390 -6.20 -6.74 6.10
N ALA A 391 -6.21 -6.95 7.41
CA ALA A 391 -6.42 -8.28 7.98
C ALA A 391 -7.78 -8.85 7.58
N ILE A 392 -8.84 -8.05 7.72
CA ILE A 392 -10.22 -8.39 7.37
C ILE A 392 -10.35 -8.70 5.87
N ALA A 393 -9.83 -7.84 5.01
CA ALA A 393 -9.87 -8.01 3.56
C ALA A 393 -9.10 -9.25 3.09
N ILE A 394 -7.99 -9.61 3.76
CA ILE A 394 -7.27 -10.86 3.49
C ILE A 394 -8.14 -12.07 3.82
N GLU A 395 -8.82 -12.09 4.96
CA GLU A 395 -9.69 -13.21 5.32
C GLU A 395 -10.92 -13.31 4.42
N MET A 396 -11.55 -12.19 4.06
CA MET A 396 -12.60 -12.14 3.04
C MET A 396 -12.08 -12.67 1.69
N GLY A 397 -10.89 -12.24 1.27
CA GLY A 397 -10.23 -12.72 0.06
C GLY A 397 -9.96 -14.23 0.04
N ARG A 398 -9.56 -14.81 1.17
CA ARG A 398 -9.40 -16.27 1.30
C ARG A 398 -10.71 -17.01 1.15
N ARG A 399 -11.82 -16.46 1.65
CA ARG A 399 -13.16 -17.04 1.45
C ARG A 399 -13.55 -17.02 -0.04
N ILE A 400 -13.35 -15.90 -0.73
CA ILE A 400 -13.59 -15.79 -2.18
C ILE A 400 -12.77 -16.85 -2.92
N ARG A 401 -11.47 -16.97 -2.63
CA ARG A 401 -10.61 -17.99 -3.25
C ARG A 401 -11.13 -19.41 -2.97
N GLY A 402 -11.49 -19.73 -1.73
CA GLY A 402 -12.03 -21.04 -1.37
C GLY A 402 -13.40 -21.34 -2.01
N LEU A 403 -14.22 -20.33 -2.26
CA LEU A 403 -15.49 -20.46 -2.99
C LEU A 403 -15.25 -20.70 -4.49
N VAL A 404 -14.28 -20.00 -5.07
CA VAL A 404 -13.89 -20.14 -6.49
C VAL A 404 -13.25 -21.49 -6.75
N ILE A 405 -12.36 -21.97 -5.87
CA ILE A 405 -11.74 -23.29 -5.97
C ILE A 405 -12.81 -24.40 -5.89
N ARG A 406 -13.73 -24.35 -4.91
CA ARG A 406 -14.84 -25.33 -4.80
C ARG A 406 -15.79 -25.33 -6.00
N GLN A 407 -15.99 -24.17 -6.65
CA GLN A 407 -16.80 -24.07 -7.87
C GLN A 407 -16.09 -24.63 -9.11
N LEU A 408 -14.76 -24.67 -9.11
CA LEU A 408 -13.93 -25.23 -10.18
C LEU A 408 -13.68 -26.74 -9.99
N GLU A 409 -13.45 -27.19 -8.76
CA GLU A 409 -13.33 -28.62 -8.40
C GLU A 409 -14.63 -29.40 -8.67
N GLY A 410 -15.80 -28.74 -8.62
CA GLY A 410 -17.06 -29.34 -9.07
C GLY A 410 -17.14 -29.63 -10.58
N LYS A 411 -16.08 -29.34 -11.36
CA LYS A 411 -16.00 -29.55 -12.81
C LYS A 411 -14.73 -30.22 -13.32
N MET A 412 -13.77 -30.57 -12.48
CA MET A 412 -12.55 -31.28 -12.90
C MET A 412 -12.10 -32.22 -11.78
N ASP A 413 -12.19 -33.53 -12.04
CA ASP A 413 -11.50 -34.56 -11.26
C ASP A 413 -9.98 -34.40 -11.47
N ASP A 414 -9.24 -34.54 -10.37
CA ASP A 414 -7.81 -34.84 -10.23
C ASP A 414 -6.81 -34.08 -11.11
N GLU A 415 -6.15 -33.07 -10.54
CA GLU A 415 -4.75 -32.77 -10.90
C GLU A 415 -3.92 -32.50 -9.64
N ASP A 416 -2.84 -33.28 -9.51
CA ASP A 416 -1.93 -33.37 -8.37
C ASP A 416 -1.39 -32.00 -7.90
N GLU A 417 -1.50 -31.73 -6.59
CA GLU A 417 -0.78 -30.65 -5.91
C GLU A 417 0.72 -31.00 -5.79
N ASP A 418 1.50 -30.71 -6.82
CA ASP A 418 2.96 -30.66 -6.68
C ASP A 418 3.36 -29.37 -5.92
N GLU A 419 3.40 -29.46 -4.58
CA GLU A 419 4.03 -28.47 -3.69
C GLU A 419 5.57 -28.46 -3.87
N ASN A 420 6.08 -27.90 -4.97
CA ASN A 420 7.49 -27.50 -5.02
C ASN A 420 7.67 -26.12 -4.36
N VAL A 421 7.61 -26.13 -3.02
CA VAL A 421 8.02 -25.00 -2.19
C VAL A 421 9.53 -25.05 -2.03
N GLU A 422 10.27 -24.37 -2.91
CA GLU A 422 11.69 -24.13 -2.65
C GLU A 422 11.84 -23.13 -1.50
N ILE A 423 12.65 -23.48 -0.50
CA ILE A 423 12.94 -22.60 0.64
C ILE A 423 14.15 -21.75 0.27
N ASP A 424 14.00 -20.42 0.28
CA ASP A 424 15.11 -19.49 0.05
C ASP A 424 16.19 -19.73 1.15
N PRO A 425 17.40 -20.18 0.79
CA PRO A 425 18.41 -20.62 1.77
C PRO A 425 18.99 -19.49 2.62
N ILE A 426 18.66 -18.22 2.31
CA ILE A 426 19.10 -17.04 3.07
C ILE A 426 18.02 -16.58 4.05
N THR A 427 16.74 -16.79 3.74
CA THR A 427 15.61 -16.21 4.49
C THR A 427 14.73 -17.24 5.20
N GLY A 428 14.75 -18.50 4.75
CA GLY A 428 13.88 -19.55 5.28
C GLY A 428 12.40 -19.35 4.97
N GLU A 429 12.06 -18.47 4.03
CA GLU A 429 10.68 -18.27 3.58
C GLU A 429 10.36 -19.15 2.35
N PRO A 430 9.14 -19.70 2.26
CA PRO A 430 8.70 -20.48 1.11
C PRO A 430 8.66 -19.60 -0.15
N VAL A 431 9.37 -20.03 -1.19
CA VAL A 431 9.29 -19.48 -2.54
C VAL A 431 8.21 -20.26 -3.27
N ASP A 432 7.09 -19.59 -3.50
CA ASP A 432 6.01 -20.11 -4.34
C ASP A 432 6.44 -19.98 -5.81
N CYS A 433 7.01 -21.05 -6.35
CA CYS A 433 7.36 -21.20 -7.76
C CYS A 433 6.13 -21.70 -8.52
N GLY A 434 5.11 -20.88 -8.66
CA GLY A 434 3.87 -21.27 -9.33
C GLY A 434 4.08 -21.81 -10.76
N GLY A 435 3.53 -23.00 -11.04
CA GLY A 435 3.07 -23.44 -12.35
C GLY A 435 4.02 -24.33 -13.18
N SER A 436 3.72 -25.63 -13.18
CA SER A 436 4.44 -26.77 -13.80
C SER A 436 4.62 -26.78 -15.34
N TRP A 437 4.28 -25.73 -16.10
CA TRP A 437 4.48 -25.74 -17.56
C TRP A 437 5.74 -25.00 -18.04
N ASN A 438 6.20 -23.98 -17.31
CA ASN A 438 7.32 -23.13 -17.76
C ASN A 438 8.70 -23.79 -17.59
N ILE A 439 8.83 -24.76 -16.69
CA ILE A 439 10.07 -25.51 -16.47
C ILE A 439 10.41 -26.38 -17.69
N VAL A 440 9.40 -26.94 -18.37
CA VAL A 440 9.57 -27.85 -19.51
C VAL A 440 10.06 -27.10 -20.76
N TRP A 441 9.54 -25.90 -21.02
CA TRP A 441 9.98 -25.04 -22.14
C TRP A 441 11.37 -24.42 -21.91
N ASP A 442 11.68 -24.02 -20.67
CA ASP A 442 12.99 -23.45 -20.29
C ASP A 442 14.11 -24.51 -20.38
N LEU A 443 13.82 -25.79 -20.05
CA LEU A 443 14.78 -26.90 -20.18
C LEU A 443 15.06 -27.29 -21.64
N GLN A 444 14.08 -27.12 -22.54
CA GLN A 444 14.21 -27.46 -23.95
C GLN A 444 15.15 -26.53 -24.73
N SER A 445 15.48 -25.37 -24.15
CA SER A 445 16.37 -24.35 -24.72
C SER A 445 17.78 -24.33 -24.11
N THR A 446 18.18 -25.39 -23.37
CA THR A 446 19.53 -25.58 -22.79
C THR A 446 20.01 -24.44 -21.86
N HIS A 447 19.08 -23.73 -21.21
CA HIS A 447 19.40 -22.73 -20.20
C HIS A 447 18.74 -23.08 -18.87
N GLY A 448 19.45 -22.86 -17.76
CA GLY A 448 18.83 -22.94 -16.44
C GLY A 448 17.76 -21.86 -16.29
N THR A 449 16.64 -22.21 -15.64
CA THR A 449 15.45 -21.35 -15.40
C THR A 449 15.82 -19.96 -14.86
N ARG A 450 16.89 -19.86 -14.09
CA ARG A 450 17.42 -18.59 -13.55
C ARG A 450 18.13 -17.71 -14.60
N ILE A 451 18.89 -18.30 -15.53
CA ILE A 451 19.69 -17.59 -16.54
C ILE A 451 18.80 -17.09 -17.69
N ALA A 452 17.85 -17.91 -18.14
CA ALA A 452 16.86 -17.50 -19.15
C ALA A 452 15.99 -16.32 -18.67
N ARG A 453 15.51 -16.37 -17.42
CA ARG A 453 14.65 -15.34 -16.80
C ARG A 453 15.36 -14.04 -16.40
N GLN A 454 16.69 -14.04 -16.33
CA GLN A 454 17.47 -12.85 -15.95
C GLN A 454 18.08 -12.12 -17.15
N HIS A 455 18.40 -12.80 -18.26
CA HIS A 455 19.21 -12.22 -19.32
C HIS A 455 18.64 -12.32 -20.75
N TYR A 456 17.75 -13.29 -21.06
CA TYR A 456 17.33 -13.54 -22.45
C TYR A 456 15.81 -13.43 -22.69
N ALA A 457 14.97 -13.72 -21.69
CA ALA A 457 13.50 -13.71 -21.80
C ALA A 457 12.82 -12.72 -20.83
N VAL A 458 13.46 -11.57 -20.54
CA VAL A 458 12.77 -10.46 -19.88
C VAL A 458 11.93 -9.76 -20.93
N HIS A 459 10.61 -10.04 -20.96
CA HIS A 459 9.70 -9.39 -21.90
C HIS A 459 9.88 -7.87 -21.85
N ILE A 460 10.31 -7.29 -22.98
CA ILE A 460 10.49 -5.84 -23.19
C ILE A 460 9.09 -5.20 -23.15
N GLY A 461 8.61 -4.89 -21.96
CA GLY A 461 7.25 -4.36 -21.82
C GLY A 461 6.63 -4.45 -20.44
N PHE A 462 7.30 -4.97 -19.40
CA PHE A 462 6.70 -5.04 -18.06
C PHE A 462 7.62 -4.49 -16.96
N PRO A 463 7.09 -3.73 -15.99
CA PRO A 463 7.93 -3.07 -14.99
C PRO A 463 8.57 -4.08 -14.03
N GLY A 464 9.90 -4.05 -13.87
CA GLY A 464 10.60 -4.66 -12.73
C GLY A 464 10.48 -6.18 -12.57
N LYS A 465 10.58 -6.94 -13.67
CA LYS A 465 10.48 -8.43 -13.70
C LYS A 465 9.07 -8.99 -13.43
N LEU A 466 8.01 -8.18 -13.52
CA LEU A 466 6.64 -8.70 -13.62
C LEU A 466 6.46 -9.41 -14.97
N GLN A 467 6.33 -10.73 -14.95
CA GLN A 467 6.02 -11.52 -16.14
C GLN A 467 4.54 -11.35 -16.54
N PRO A 468 4.21 -11.47 -17.85
CA PRO A 468 2.84 -11.35 -18.34
C PRO A 468 1.85 -12.26 -17.60
N GLU A 469 2.27 -13.50 -17.31
CA GLU A 469 1.44 -14.51 -16.64
C GLU A 469 1.10 -14.08 -15.22
N MET A 470 2.08 -13.56 -14.47
CA MET A 470 1.84 -13.01 -13.13
C MET A 470 0.89 -11.82 -13.16
N ILE A 471 0.99 -10.96 -14.18
CA ILE A 471 0.07 -9.82 -14.34
C ILE A 471 -1.35 -10.30 -14.63
N ALA A 472 -1.51 -11.32 -15.48
CA ALA A 472 -2.81 -11.93 -15.75
C ALA A 472 -3.43 -12.50 -14.46
N THR A 473 -2.64 -13.20 -13.64
CA THR A 473 -3.08 -13.72 -12.33
C THR A 473 -3.49 -12.58 -11.39
N PHE A 474 -2.70 -11.51 -11.28
CA PHE A 474 -3.07 -10.35 -10.47
C PHE A 474 -4.36 -9.68 -10.96
N LYS A 475 -4.54 -9.59 -12.28
CA LYS A 475 -5.77 -9.06 -12.90
C LYS A 475 -6.98 -9.90 -12.51
N GLU A 476 -6.86 -11.22 -12.54
CA GLU A 476 -7.96 -12.12 -12.18
C GLU A 476 -8.31 -12.05 -10.69
N ILE A 477 -7.31 -12.01 -9.81
CA ILE A 477 -7.54 -11.83 -8.37
C ILE A 477 -8.23 -10.49 -8.09
N SER A 478 -7.80 -9.39 -8.74
CA SER A 478 -8.48 -8.10 -8.62
C SER A 478 -9.93 -8.18 -9.09
N LYS A 479 -10.22 -8.84 -10.23
CA LYS A 479 -11.61 -9.01 -10.70
C LYS A 479 -12.49 -9.77 -9.72
N LEU A 480 -12.02 -10.89 -9.16
CA LEU A 480 -12.77 -11.66 -8.17
C LEU A 480 -13.10 -10.82 -6.94
N TRP A 481 -12.15 -9.97 -6.51
CA TRP A 481 -12.39 -9.00 -5.45
C TRP A 481 -13.44 -7.95 -5.82
N HIS A 482 -13.39 -7.41 -7.05
CA HIS A 482 -14.39 -6.45 -7.52
C HIS A 482 -15.79 -7.06 -7.53
N GLN A 483 -15.92 -8.28 -8.06
CA GLN A 483 -17.19 -9.01 -8.10
C GLN A 483 -17.75 -9.21 -6.69
N PHE A 484 -16.93 -9.58 -5.72
CA PHE A 484 -17.36 -9.69 -4.32
C PHE A 484 -17.87 -8.36 -3.74
N LEU A 485 -17.21 -7.24 -4.06
CA LEU A 485 -17.67 -5.93 -3.62
C LEU A 485 -18.95 -5.48 -4.33
N GLU A 486 -19.25 -6.00 -5.51
CA GLU A 486 -20.45 -5.69 -6.31
C GLU A 486 -21.64 -6.63 -6.03
N SER A 487 -21.38 -7.92 -5.76
CA SER A 487 -22.40 -8.99 -5.73
C SER A 487 -23.41 -8.93 -4.58
N ALA A 488 -23.19 -8.10 -3.55
CA ALA A 488 -24.17 -7.90 -2.50
C ALA A 488 -25.45 -7.15 -2.96
N GLU A 489 -25.53 -6.72 -4.22
CA GLU A 489 -26.77 -6.19 -4.81
C GLU A 489 -27.72 -7.28 -5.35
N GLU A 490 -27.23 -8.46 -5.76
CA GLU A 490 -28.04 -9.46 -6.48
C GLU A 490 -29.02 -10.24 -5.57
N GLY A 491 -28.88 -10.16 -4.24
CA GLY A 491 -29.77 -10.81 -3.28
C GLY A 491 -31.19 -10.21 -3.19
N LYS A 492 -31.45 -9.07 -3.84
CA LYS A 492 -32.74 -8.34 -3.72
C LYS A 492 -33.75 -8.60 -4.83
N GLU A 493 -33.41 -9.33 -5.90
CA GLU A 493 -34.39 -9.71 -6.93
C GLU A 493 -34.58 -11.24 -7.05
N LYS A 494 -35.80 -11.66 -6.66
CA LYS A 494 -36.45 -12.97 -6.89
C LYS A 494 -36.16 -14.10 -5.88
N LYS A 495 -36.87 -14.03 -4.76
CA LYS A 495 -37.56 -15.22 -4.20
C LYS A 495 -39.01 -14.88 -3.84
N VAL A 496 -39.89 -14.89 -4.84
CA VAL A 496 -41.33 -15.09 -4.60
C VAL A 496 -41.58 -16.60 -4.65
N PRO A 497 -41.99 -17.26 -3.55
CA PRO A 497 -42.25 -18.69 -3.57
C PRO A 497 -43.59 -18.96 -4.27
N LYS A 498 -43.56 -19.70 -5.38
CA LYS A 498 -44.77 -20.25 -6.01
C LYS A 498 -45.40 -21.28 -5.07
N ARG A 499 -46.55 -20.94 -4.49
CA ARG A 499 -47.46 -21.87 -3.81
C ARG A 499 -47.92 -22.95 -4.79
N LYS A 500 -47.55 -24.21 -4.56
CA LYS A 500 -48.19 -25.38 -5.21
C LYS A 500 -49.54 -25.63 -4.54
N GLN A 501 -50.64 -25.42 -5.27
CA GLN A 501 -51.93 -26.02 -4.93
C GLN A 501 -51.86 -27.51 -5.25
N GLY A 502 -51.93 -28.36 -4.23
CA GLY A 502 -52.10 -29.80 -4.39
C GLY A 502 -53.56 -30.11 -4.71
N SER A 503 -53.79 -30.75 -5.86
CA SER A 503 -55.06 -31.41 -6.17
C SER A 503 -55.04 -32.79 -5.51
N GLN A 504 -55.87 -32.98 -4.50
CA GLN A 504 -56.19 -34.31 -3.95
C GLN A 504 -57.07 -35.05 -4.96
N LYS A 505 -56.55 -36.13 -5.54
CA LYS A 505 -57.36 -37.24 -6.04
C LYS A 505 -57.34 -38.34 -4.99
N THR A 506 -58.51 -38.55 -4.39
CA THR A 506 -58.90 -39.78 -3.70
C THR A 506 -58.96 -40.92 -4.70
N ASP A 507 -58.26 -42.03 -4.42
CA ASP A 507 -58.68 -43.34 -4.87
C ASP A 507 -58.67 -44.31 -3.69
N LYS A 508 -59.85 -44.91 -3.48
CA LYS A 508 -60.10 -46.06 -2.63
C LYS A 508 -59.63 -47.31 -3.36
N GLN A 509 -59.03 -48.26 -2.63
CA GLN A 509 -59.38 -49.69 -2.59
C GLN A 509 -58.25 -50.50 -1.94
N GLY A 510 -58.61 -51.42 -1.06
CA GLY A 510 -57.73 -52.40 -0.41
C GLY A 510 -57.72 -52.26 1.09
#